data_AF-A0A151KTM2-F1
#
_entry.id   AF-A0A151KTM2-F1
#
_cell.length_a   1.000
_cell.length_b   1.000
_cell.length_c   1.000
_cell.angle_alpha   90.00
_cell.angle_beta   90.00
_cell.angle_gamma   90.00
#
_symmetry.space_group_name_H-M   'P 1'
#
loop_
_entity.id
_entity.type
_entity.pdbx_description
1 polymer ?
#
loop_
_entity_poly.entity_id
_entity_poly.type
_entity_poly.pdbx_seq_one_letter_code
_entity_poly.pdbx_strand_id
1 'polypeptide(L)' 'MSKKFKNVSMNSGDLTVKVDHAVVTFHLKSGAEFSIEAGDNADIEFSSPNSEKQLVIEPVL' A
#
# COMPACT_ATOMS: atom_id res chain seq x y z
N MET A 1 -9.23 -13.31 1.49
CA MET A 1 -7.79 -13.68 1.58
C MET A 1 -6.95 -12.55 2.20
N SER A 2 -5.85 -12.87 2.89
CA SER A 2 -4.86 -11.89 3.35
C SER A 2 -3.74 -11.74 2.32
N LYS A 3 -3.50 -10.54 1.81
CA LYS A 3 -2.40 -10.19 0.88
C LYS A 3 -1.40 -9.30 1.62
N LYS A 4 -0.11 -9.65 1.57
CA LYS A 4 0.96 -8.91 2.25
C LYS A 4 1.74 -8.06 1.25
N PHE A 5 2.09 -6.85 1.65
CA PHE A 5 2.79 -5.87 0.84
C PHE A 5 3.94 -5.23 1.61
N LYS A 6 4.93 -4.71 0.88
CA LYS A 6 6.09 -4.00 1.43
C LYS A 6 6.36 -2.72 0.67
N ASN A 7 6.72 -1.67 1.39
CA ASN A 7 7.35 -0.50 0.79
C ASN A 7 8.85 -0.79 0.56
N VAL A 8 9.21 -1.08 -0.69
CA VAL A 8 10.60 -1.36 -1.09
C VAL A 8 11.38 -0.10 -1.45
N SER A 9 10.73 1.07 -1.48
CA SER A 9 11.42 2.34 -1.71
C SER A 9 12.23 2.78 -0.48
N MET A 10 13.25 3.62 -0.70
CA MET A 10 13.97 4.30 0.39
C MET A 10 13.14 5.43 1.04
N ASN A 11 11.97 5.74 0.49
CA ASN A 11 11.13 6.84 0.94
C ASN A 11 10.13 6.37 2.00
N SER A 12 9.83 7.26 2.95
CA SER A 12 8.69 7.13 3.85
C SER A 12 7.68 8.22 3.49
N GLY A 13 6.39 7.93 3.62
CA GLY A 13 5.35 8.87 3.22
C GLY A 13 3.95 8.30 3.41
N ASP A 14 2.97 9.11 3.06
CA ASP A 14 1.57 8.71 3.15
C ASP A 14 1.20 7.84 1.95
N LEU A 15 0.59 6.69 2.21
CA LEU A 15 0.03 5.78 1.23
C LEU A 15 -1.49 5.78 1.40
N THR A 16 -2.21 6.01 0.30
CA THR A 16 -3.64 5.76 0.21
C THR A 16 -3.86 4.42 -0.48
N VAL A 17 -4.56 3.53 0.21
CA VAL A 17 -4.98 2.23 -0.28
C VAL A 17 -6.49 2.29 -0.49
N LYS A 18 -6.93 1.93 -1.69
CA LYS A 18 -8.34 1.75 -2.01
C LYS A 18 -8.58 0.27 -2.24
N VAL A 19 -9.55 -0.29 -1.52
CA VAL A 19 -10.02 -1.67 -1.64
C VAL A 19 -11.51 -1.63 -1.94
N ASP A 20 -11.89 -1.91 -3.19
CA ASP A 20 -13.24 -1.69 -3.71
C ASP A 20 -13.76 -0.26 -3.42
N HIS A 21 -14.68 -0.11 -2.46
CA HIS A 21 -15.25 1.17 -2.03
C HIS A 21 -14.62 1.74 -0.75
N ALA A 22 -13.74 0.99 -0.08
CA ALA A 22 -13.08 1.42 1.15
C ALA A 22 -11.77 2.14 0.81
N VAL A 23 -11.58 3.32 1.41
CA VAL A 23 -10.35 4.12 1.25
C VAL A 23 -9.71 4.31 2.62
N VAL A 24 -8.43 3.98 2.73
CA VAL A 24 -7.64 4.15 3.95
C VAL A 24 -6.33 4.82 3.59
N THR A 25 -5.98 5.86 4.35
CA THR A 25 -4.69 6.53 4.23
C THR A 25 -3.90 6.37 5.51
N PHE A 26 -2.62 6.00 5.40
CA PHE A 26 -1.73 5.87 6.53
C PHE A 26 -0.29 6.21 6.14
N HIS A 27 0.50 6.61 7.14
CA HIS A 27 1.91 6.86 6.95
C HIS A 27 2.69 5.53 6.95
N LEU A 28 3.44 5.27 5.87
CA LEU A 28 4.21 4.07 5.66
C LEU A 28 5.71 4.38 5.63
N LYS A 29 6.47 3.74 6.54
CA LYS A 29 7.92 3.87 6.58
C LYS A 29 8.59 3.06 5.46
N SER A 30 9.81 3.45 5.09
CA SER A 30 10.66 2.63 4.22
C SER A 30 10.90 1.24 4.85
N GLY A 31 10.78 0.20 4.04
CA GLY A 31 10.97 -1.19 4.47
C GLY A 31 9.83 -1.78 5.30
N ALA A 32 8.79 -1.01 5.64
CA ALA A 32 7.66 -1.50 6.40
C ALA A 32 6.76 -2.42 5.57
N GLU A 33 6.16 -3.39 6.25
CA GLU A 33 5.23 -4.36 5.67
C GLU A 33 3.83 -4.16 6.26
N PHE A 34 2.81 -4.40 5.45
CA PHE A 34 1.42 -4.35 5.87
C PHE A 34 0.60 -5.43 5.15
N SER A 35 -0.54 -5.79 5.72
CA SER A 35 -1.46 -6.77 5.15
C SER A 35 -2.81 -6.14 4.85
N ILE A 36 -3.43 -6.58 3.76
CA ILE A 36 -4.81 -6.26 3.41
C ILE A 36 -5.62 -7.55 3.47
N GLU A 37 -6.68 -7.55 4.28
CA GLU A 37 -7.67 -8.61 4.32
C GLU A 37 -8.90 -8.16 3.53
N ALA A 38 -9.17 -8.84 2.40
CA ALA A 38 -10.27 -8.50 1.51
C ALA A 38 -10.85 -9.75 0.84
N GLY A 39 -11.98 -9.60 0.13
CA GLY A 39 -12.53 -10.66 -0.72
C GLY A 39 -11.56 -11.08 -1.82
N ASP A 40 -11.69 -12.30 -2.33
CA ASP A 40 -10.70 -12.89 -3.25
C ASP A 40 -10.56 -12.12 -4.58
N ASN A 41 -11.62 -11.41 -4.98
CA ASN A 41 -11.66 -10.60 -6.20
C ASN A 41 -11.67 -9.08 -5.92
N ALA A 42 -11.28 -8.66 -4.72
CA ALA A 42 -11.24 -7.23 -4.39
C ALA A 42 -10.21 -6.51 -5.25
N ASP A 43 -10.61 -5.36 -5.81
CA ASP A 43 -9.72 -4.48 -6.56
C ASP A 43 -8.92 -3.63 -5.57
N ILE A 44 -7.60 -3.60 -5.74
CA ILE A 44 -6.67 -2.93 -4.83
C ILE A 44 -5.86 -1.92 -5.63
N GLU A 45 -6.06 -0.63 -5.33
CA GLU A 45 -5.34 0.47 -5.94
C GLU A 45 -4.46 1.17 -4.88
N PHE A 46 -3.24 1.52 -5.28
CA PHE A 46 -2.29 2.27 -4.45
C PHE A 46 -2.06 3.65 -5.03
N SER A 47 -2.08 4.67 -4.18
CA SER A 47 -1.69 6.03 -4.58
C SER A 47 -0.89 6.72 -3.48
N SER A 48 0.08 7.54 -3.88
CA SER A 48 0.87 8.39 -2.98
C SER A 48 0.76 9.84 -3.46
N PRO A 49 0.47 10.82 -2.58
CA PRO A 49 0.19 12.19 -2.98
C PRO A 49 1.45 12.97 -3.43
N ASN A 50 2.65 12.46 -3.15
CA ASN A 50 3.90 13.18 -3.40
C ASN A 50 4.70 12.53 -4.54
N SER A 51 4.75 13.19 -5.69
CA SER A 51 5.45 12.71 -6.89
C SER A 51 6.98 12.72 -6.77
N GLU A 52 7.55 13.52 -5.86
CA GLU A 52 9.00 13.59 -5.66
C GLU A 52 9.55 12.47 -4.77
N LYS A 53 8.70 11.83 -3.97
CA LYS A 53 9.05 10.74 -3.05
C LYS A 53 8.09 9.57 -3.25
N GLN A 54 8.08 9.06 -4.47
CA GLN A 54 7.21 7.95 -4.84
C GLN A 54 7.50 6.73 -3.95
N LEU A 55 6.43 6.20 -3.34
CA LEU A 55 6.48 4.93 -2.64
C LEU A 55 6.37 3.80 -3.68
N VAL A 56 7.10 2.72 -3.46
CA VAL A 56 7.07 1.53 -4.33
C VAL A 56 6.56 0.37 -3.50
N ILE A 57 5.37 -0.13 -3.84
CA ILE A 57 4.67 -1.17 -3.09
C ILE A 57 4.72 -2.46 -3.87
N GLU A 58 5.31 -3.49 -3.28
CA GLU A 58 5.44 -4.82 -3.88
C GLU A 58 4.78 -5.88 -3.00
N PRO A 59 4.21 -6.95 -3.60
CA PRO A 59 3.70 -8.09 -2.84
C PRO A 59 4.85 -8.84 -2.17
N VAL A 60 4.61 -9.34 -0.96
CA VAL A 60 5.53 -10.24 -0.25
C VAL A 60 5.02 -11.67 -0.43
N LEU A 61 5.84 -12.53 -1.05
CA LEU A 61 5.57 -13.96 -1.22
C LEU A 61 5.63 -14.72 0.11
#